data_AF-A0A6G9AKT5-F1
#
_entry.id   AF-A0A6G9AKT5-F1
#
_cell.length_a   1.000
_cell.length_b   1.000
_cell.length_c   1.000
_cell.angle_alpha   90.00
_cell.angle_beta   90.00
_cell.angle_gamma   90.00
#
_symmetry.space_group_name_H-M   'P 1'
#
loop_
_entity.id
_entity.type
_entity.pdbx_description
1 polymer ?
#
loop_
_entity_poly.entity_id
_entity_poly.type
_entity_poly.pdbx_seq_one_letter_code
_entity_poly.pdbx_strand_id
1 'polypeptide(L)'
;MSTSFFDRQLGINLGLTFLSSAIILFCIKTTPTIHLPYFITPALAAGLGFLEPRRGWMLAIVQAVVIWLGYMIFVPTPDGPADRDIENFGLYGSMILTFVGSFIGGLLKRALDRG
;
A
#
# COMPACT_ATOMS: atom_id res chain seq x y z
N MET A 1 30.11 2.11 13.54
CA MET A 1 28.89 1.47 14.06
C MET A 1 27.74 2.46 13.95
N SER A 2 26.88 2.37 12.91
CA SER A 2 25.70 3.24 12.80
C SER A 2 24.55 2.55 12.02
N THR A 3 24.31 1.28 12.33
CA THR A 3 23.25 0.46 11.69
C THR A 3 21.91 0.54 12.42
N SER A 4 21.92 0.82 13.74
CA SER A 4 20.73 0.72 14.60
C SER A 4 19.60 1.72 14.27
N PHE A 5 19.92 2.95 13.85
CA PHE A 5 18.88 3.96 13.57
C PHE A 5 18.14 3.66 12.27
N PHE A 6 18.87 3.16 11.26
CA PHE A 6 18.33 2.82 9.96
C PHE A 6 17.43 1.57 10.02
N ASP A 7 17.80 0.56 10.81
CA ASP A 7 16.97 -0.62 11.05
C ASP A 7 15.69 -0.30 11.82
N ARG A 8 15.75 0.60 12.82
CA ARG A 8 14.57 1.00 13.58
C ARG A 8 13.55 1.72 12.71
N GLN A 9 14.00 2.61 11.82
CA GLN A 9 13.13 3.35 10.91
C GLN A 9 12.50 2.43 9.86
N LEU A 10 13.27 1.50 9.30
CA LEU A 10 12.73 0.46 8.41
C LEU A 10 11.70 -0.42 9.12
N GLY A 11 11.94 -0.82 10.37
CA GLY A 11 10.98 -1.59 11.16
C GLY A 11 9.67 -0.85 11.39
N ILE A 12 9.73 0.45 11.70
CA ILE A 12 8.52 1.29 11.85
C ILE A 12 7.79 1.43 10.51
N ASN A 13 8.51 1.67 9.41
CA ASN A 13 7.93 1.79 8.08
C ASN A 13 7.26 0.49 7.63
N LEU A 14 7.84 -0.68 7.96
CA LEU A 14 7.19 -1.97 7.75
C LEU A 14 5.91 -2.12 8.56
N GLY A 15 5.91 -1.73 9.84
CA GLY A 15 4.70 -1.70 10.67
C GLY A 15 3.60 -0.82 10.06
N LEU A 16 3.96 0.36 9.56
CA LEU A 16 3.05 1.25 8.84
C LEU A 16 2.55 0.62 7.54
N THR A 17 3.38 -0.14 6.83
CA THR A 17 2.96 -0.89 5.64
C THR A 17 1.91 -1.95 5.96
N PHE A 18 2.04 -2.68 7.08
CA PHE A 18 1.02 -3.63 7.50
C PHE A 18 -0.29 -2.92 7.86
N LEU A 19 -0.21 -1.81 8.60
CA LEU A 19 -1.38 -1.02 8.96
C LEU A 19 -2.08 -0.44 7.72
N SER A 20 -1.34 0.14 6.78
CA SER A 20 -1.90 0.69 5.54
C SER A 20 -2.52 -0.41 4.67
N SER A 21 -1.91 -1.59 4.62
CA SER A 21 -2.46 -2.74 3.90
C SER A 21 -3.79 -3.20 4.50
N ALA A 22 -3.91 -3.22 5.82
CA ALA A 22 -5.17 -3.55 6.49
C ALA A 22 -6.27 -2.53 6.16
N ILE A 23 -5.94 -1.24 6.11
CA ILE A 23 -6.89 -0.18 5.69
C ILE A 23 -7.32 -0.40 4.24
N ILE A 24 -6.39 -0.72 3.34
CA ILE A 24 -6.71 -0.96 1.93
C ILE A 24 -7.64 -2.18 1.78
N LEU A 25 -7.37 -3.27 2.48
CA LEU A 25 -8.24 -4.46 2.47
C LEU A 25 -9.63 -4.17 3.02
N PHE A 26 -9.71 -3.39 4.11
CA PHE A 26 -10.98 -2.93 4.63
C PHE A 26 -11.73 -2.09 3.59
N CYS A 27 -11.07 -1.17 2.90
CA CYS A 27 -11.68 -0.38 1.83
C CYS A 27 -12.16 -1.25 0.66
N ILE A 28 -11.38 -2.25 0.24
CA ILE A 28 -11.77 -3.17 -0.84
C ILE A 28 -13.03 -3.93 -0.47
N LYS A 29 -13.15 -4.42 0.78
CA LYS A 29 -14.28 -5.25 1.19
C LYS A 29 -15.56 -4.47 1.49
N THR A 30 -15.44 -3.24 1.98
CA THR A 30 -16.60 -2.46 2.45
C THR A 30 -17.23 -1.61 1.37
N THR A 31 -16.53 -1.36 0.26
CA THR A 31 -17.02 -0.46 -0.77
C THR A 31 -17.76 -1.23 -1.88
N PRO A 32 -18.89 -0.70 -2.37
CA PRO A 32 -19.54 -1.24 -3.57
C PRO A 32 -18.85 -0.79 -4.87
N THR A 33 -17.80 0.05 -4.80
CA THR A 33 -17.16 0.63 -5.98
C THR A 33 -15.65 0.74 -5.87
N ILE A 34 -14.95 0.66 -6.99
CA ILE A 34 -13.47 0.65 -7.03
C ILE A 34 -12.81 2.01 -6.68
N HIS A 35 -13.59 3.10 -6.61
CA HIS A 35 -13.03 4.45 -6.46
C HIS A 35 -12.32 4.68 -5.13
N LEU A 36 -12.89 4.16 -4.03
CA LEU A 36 -12.33 4.33 -2.70
C LEU A 36 -10.96 3.66 -2.55
N PRO A 37 -10.79 2.36 -2.87
CA PRO A 37 -9.48 1.71 -2.80
C PRO A 37 -8.48 2.34 -3.77
N TYR A 38 -8.94 2.83 -4.94
CA TYR A 38 -8.06 3.49 -5.91
C TYR A 38 -7.60 4.88 -5.47
N PHE A 39 -8.33 5.55 -4.57
CA PHE A 39 -7.91 6.81 -4.01
C PHE A 39 -7.00 6.62 -2.78
N ILE A 40 -7.41 5.73 -1.87
CA ILE A 40 -6.71 5.49 -0.60
C ILE A 40 -5.36 4.81 -0.83
N THR A 41 -5.30 3.83 -1.74
CA THR A 41 -4.06 3.08 -1.98
C THR A 41 -2.87 3.95 -2.40
N PRO A 42 -2.96 4.76 -3.47
CA PRO A 42 -1.85 5.61 -3.86
C PRO A 42 -1.55 6.69 -2.82
N ALA A 43 -2.54 7.19 -2.07
CA ALA A 43 -2.30 8.16 -0.99
C ALA A 43 -1.47 7.56 0.15
N LEU A 44 -1.85 6.37 0.63
CA LEU A 44 -1.12 5.66 1.68
C LEU A 44 0.27 5.22 1.20
N ALA A 45 0.35 4.70 -0.02
CA ALA A 45 1.62 4.30 -0.62
C ALA A 45 2.55 5.51 -0.86
N ALA A 46 2.01 6.67 -1.23
CA ALA A 46 2.79 7.90 -1.32
C ALA A 46 3.32 8.36 0.03
N GLY A 47 2.55 8.22 1.11
CA GLY A 47 3.05 8.43 2.47
C GLY A 47 4.26 7.54 2.78
N LEU A 48 4.17 6.23 2.48
CA LEU A 48 5.28 5.29 2.69
C LEU A 48 6.50 5.60 1.81
N GLY A 49 6.29 5.94 0.54
CA GLY A 49 7.35 6.36 -0.37
C GLY A 49 8.03 7.66 0.08
N PHE A 50 7.27 8.59 0.66
CA PHE A 50 7.79 9.83 1.21
C PHE A 50 8.63 9.60 2.48
N LEU A 51 8.22 8.66 3.33
CA LEU A 51 8.97 8.26 4.52
C LEU A 51 10.26 7.51 4.17
N GLU A 52 10.29 6.78 3.06
CA GLU A 52 11.43 5.99 2.59
C GLU A 52 11.79 6.31 1.11
N PRO A 53 12.33 7.50 0.80
CA PRO A 53 12.47 7.96 -0.58
C PRO A 53 13.44 7.16 -1.45
N ARG A 54 14.38 6.40 -0.86
CA ARG A 54 15.36 5.55 -1.59
C ARG A 54 14.91 4.10 -1.70
N ARG A 55 14.18 3.58 -0.71
CA ARG A 55 13.74 2.17 -0.65
C ARG A 55 12.22 2.01 -0.69
N GLY A 56 11.46 3.06 -1.06
CA GLY A 56 10.00 3.02 -1.13
C GLY A 56 9.46 1.94 -2.05
N TRP A 57 10.21 1.60 -3.12
CA TRP A 57 9.89 0.47 -4.00
C TRP A 57 9.86 -0.88 -3.24
N MET A 58 10.74 -1.08 -2.26
CA MET A 58 10.75 -2.28 -1.42
C MET A 58 9.50 -2.32 -0.54
N LEU A 59 9.13 -1.19 0.08
CA LEU A 59 7.89 -1.09 0.86
C LEU A 59 6.65 -1.30 -0.02
N ALA A 60 6.67 -0.86 -1.27
CA ALA A 60 5.59 -1.08 -2.22
C ALA A 60 5.43 -2.57 -2.59
N ILE A 61 6.54 -3.31 -2.77
CA ILE A 61 6.51 -4.76 -2.98
C ILE A 61 5.91 -5.44 -1.75
N VAL A 62 6.40 -5.11 -0.55
CA VAL A 62 5.86 -5.68 0.70
C VAL A 62 4.37 -5.38 0.81
N GLN A 63 3.95 -4.14 0.56
CA GLN A 63 2.55 -3.74 0.62
C GLN A 63 1.69 -4.52 -0.40
N ALA A 64 2.13 -4.64 -1.66
CA ALA A 64 1.41 -5.41 -2.68
C ALA A 64 1.26 -6.89 -2.29
N VAL A 65 2.33 -7.50 -1.77
CA VAL A 65 2.31 -8.91 -1.29
C VAL A 65 1.39 -9.06 -0.08
N VAL A 66 1.45 -8.14 0.88
CA VAL A 66 0.63 -8.18 2.10
C VAL A 66 -0.84 -8.00 1.79
N ILE A 67 -1.21 -7.08 0.88
CA ILE A 67 -2.62 -6.91 0.48
C ILE A 67 -3.08 -8.16 -0.28
N TRP A 68 -2.27 -8.71 -1.19
CA TRP A 68 -2.64 -9.92 -1.93
C TRP A 68 -2.82 -11.13 -1.01
N LEU A 69 -1.85 -11.43 -0.14
CA LEU A 69 -1.95 -12.51 0.84
C LEU A 69 -3.07 -12.26 1.85
N GLY A 70 -3.21 -11.01 2.31
CA GLY A 70 -4.22 -10.63 3.29
C GLY A 70 -5.63 -10.84 2.76
N TYR A 71 -5.85 -10.53 1.48
CA TYR A 71 -7.11 -10.85 0.79
C TYR A 71 -7.35 -12.36 0.73
N MET A 72 -6.36 -13.15 0.32
CA MET A 72 -6.51 -14.60 0.16
C MET A 72 -6.73 -15.36 1.48
N ILE A 73 -6.14 -14.88 2.58
CA ILE A 73 -6.12 -15.61 3.87
C ILE A 73 -7.21 -15.11 4.83
N PHE A 74 -7.46 -13.80 4.88
CA PHE A 74 -8.28 -13.19 5.93
C PHE A 74 -9.60 -12.57 5.43
N VAL A 75 -9.72 -12.26 4.14
CA VAL A 75 -10.95 -11.62 3.63
C VAL A 75 -12.00 -12.69 3.33
N PRO A 76 -13.22 -12.58 3.89
CA PRO A 76 -14.30 -13.53 3.62
C PRO A 76 -14.65 -13.58 2.13
N THR A 77 -15.01 -14.78 1.65
CA THR A 77 -15.45 -14.99 0.27
C THR A 77 -16.59 -14.03 -0.10
N PRO A 78 -16.57 -13.44 -1.31
CA PRO A 78 -17.63 -12.55 -1.78
C PRO A 78 -18.99 -13.25 -1.81
N ASP A 79 -20.06 -12.50 -1.53
CA ASP A 79 -21.44 -13.00 -1.48
C ASP A 79 -21.99 -13.35 -2.87
N GLY A 80 -21.42 -12.77 -3.94
CA GLY A 80 -21.81 -13.05 -5.32
C GLY A 80 -20.71 -12.82 -6.37
N PRO A 81 -20.96 -13.23 -7.64
CA PRO A 81 -19.99 -13.08 -8.73
C PRO A 81 -19.64 -11.62 -9.04
N ALA A 82 -20.63 -10.72 -8.99
CA ALA A 82 -20.42 -9.29 -9.26
C ALA A 82 -19.53 -8.64 -8.19
N ASP A 83 -19.75 -8.96 -6.91
CA ASP A 83 -18.93 -8.47 -5.81
C ASP A 83 -17.49 -9.00 -5.92
N ARG A 84 -17.32 -10.26 -6.33
CA ARG A 84 -16.02 -10.85 -6.58
C ARG A 84 -15.24 -10.10 -7.66
N ASP A 85 -15.89 -9.70 -8.75
CA ASP A 85 -15.22 -8.98 -9.83
C ASP A 85 -14.80 -7.57 -9.38
N ILE A 86 -15.64 -6.89 -8.60
CA ILE A 86 -15.32 -5.57 -8.02
C ILE A 86 -14.18 -5.68 -7.01
N GLU A 87 -14.21 -6.66 -6.10
CA GLU A 87 -13.15 -6.89 -5.11
C GLU A 87 -11.82 -7.23 -5.80
N ASN A 88 -11.84 -8.08 -6.83
CA ASN A 88 -10.64 -8.42 -7.61
C ASN A 88 -10.07 -7.21 -8.35
N PHE A 89 -10.92 -6.40 -8.99
CA PHE A 89 -10.47 -5.21 -9.69
C PHE A 89 -9.86 -4.20 -8.70
N GLY A 90 -10.53 -4.00 -7.56
CA GLY A 90 -10.03 -3.21 -6.44
C GLY A 90 -8.66 -3.70 -5.95
N LEU A 91 -8.51 -5.02 -5.75
CA LEU A 91 -7.28 -5.65 -5.27
C LEU A 91 -6.12 -5.47 -6.26
N TYR A 92 -6.27 -5.97 -7.48
CA TYR A 92 -5.18 -5.95 -8.47
C TYR A 92 -4.82 -4.53 -8.91
N GLY A 93 -5.82 -3.65 -9.02
CA GLY A 93 -5.56 -2.23 -9.28
C GLY A 93 -4.82 -1.56 -8.14
N SER A 94 -5.19 -1.86 -6.88
CA SER A 94 -4.49 -1.35 -5.70
C SER A 94 -3.03 -1.82 -5.65
N MET A 95 -2.74 -3.05 -6.04
CA MET A 95 -1.36 -3.53 -6.13
C MET A 95 -0.51 -2.65 -7.06
N ILE A 96 -1.02 -2.28 -8.24
CA ILE A 96 -0.29 -1.40 -9.17
C ILE A 96 -0.20 0.03 -8.61
N LEU A 97 -1.30 0.57 -8.09
CA LEU A 97 -1.35 1.92 -7.53
C LEU A 97 -0.43 2.09 -6.32
N THR A 98 -0.13 1.01 -5.61
CA THR A 98 0.85 1.00 -4.53
C THR A 98 2.25 1.38 -5.03
N PHE A 99 2.67 0.86 -6.19
CA PHE A 99 3.94 1.25 -6.81
C PHE A 99 3.93 2.71 -7.26
N VAL A 100 2.83 3.14 -7.90
CA VAL A 100 2.68 4.52 -8.38
C VAL A 100 2.73 5.51 -7.22
N GLY A 101 1.93 5.29 -6.18
CA GLY A 101 1.92 6.12 -4.98
C GLY A 101 3.30 6.19 -4.34
N SER A 102 3.93 5.04 -4.07
CA SER A 102 5.26 4.99 -3.45
C SER A 102 6.33 5.69 -4.29
N PHE A 103 6.29 5.55 -5.61
CA PHE A 103 7.20 6.26 -6.50
C PHE A 103 7.01 7.78 -6.42
N ILE A 104 5.75 8.25 -6.48
CA ILE A 104 5.41 9.68 -6.36
C ILE A 104 5.87 10.22 -5.02
N GLY A 105 5.54 9.55 -3.91
CA GLY A 105 5.94 9.95 -2.57
C GLY A 105 7.45 10.09 -2.41
N GLY A 106 8.20 9.10 -2.92
CA GLY A 106 9.66 9.16 -2.89
C GLY A 106 10.23 10.26 -3.77
N LEU A 107 9.61 10.55 -4.91
CA LEU A 107 10.00 11.65 -5.79
C LEU A 107 9.75 13.01 -5.12
N LEU A 108 8.59 13.20 -4.49
CA LEU A 108 8.23 14.41 -3.76
C LEU A 108 9.21 14.72 -2.63
N LYS A 109 9.56 13.72 -1.81
CA LYS A 109 10.55 13.90 -0.73
C LYS A 109 11.91 14.30 -1.29
N ARG A 110 12.37 13.65 -2.36
CA ARG A 110 13.64 13.97 -3.03
C ARG A 110 13.65 15.37 -3.66
N ALA A 111 12.51 15.83 -4.16
CA ALA A 111 12.37 17.19 -4.70
C ALA A 111 12.42 18.23 -3.57
N LEU A 112 11.69 17.97 -2.47
CA LEU A 112 11.68 18.83 -1.29
C LEU A 112 13.07 18.95 -0.64
N ASP A 113 13.85 17.88 -0.59
CA ASP A 113 15.20 17.91 -0.02
C ASP A 113 16.24 18.62 -0.92
N ARG A 114 15.88 18.95 -2.17
CA ARG A 114 16.75 19.63 -3.15
C ARG A 114 16.42 21.11 -3.34
N GLY A 115 15.21 21.55 -2.98
CA GLY A 115 14.75 22.94 -3.08
C GLY A 115 15.01 23.69 -1.79
#